data_AF-L7CG56-F1
#
_entry.id   AF-L7CG56-F1
#
_cell.length_a   1.000
_cell.length_b   1.000
_cell.length_c   1.000
_cell.angle_alpha   90.00
_cell.angle_beta   90.00
_cell.angle_gamma   90.00
#
_symmetry.space_group_name_H-M   'P 1'
#
loop_
_entity.id
_entity.type
_entity.pdbx_description
1 polymer ?
#
loop_
_entity_poly.entity_id
_entity_poly.type
_entity_poly.pdbx_seq_one_letter_code
_entity_poly.pdbx_strand_id
1 'polypeptide(L)'
;MKKKARTKAAGSTKTRLEARVDEELASRFRSIAETAGISVNQLLQGLIVWATDNAIQGSPTYSNETREVGAEPRQGCVFFGKEAAFFDEEEHPETGEPMEPAKMYPGHVHFVLDFSYQNALRDK
;
A
#
# COMPACT_ATOMS: atom_id res chain seq x y z
N MET A 1 2.97 55.27 -16.40
CA MET A 1 2.75 54.25 -15.35
C MET A 1 2.85 52.86 -15.96
N LYS A 2 3.91 52.09 -15.66
CA LYS A 2 4.06 50.71 -16.16
C LYS A 2 3.36 49.75 -15.19
N LYS A 3 2.33 49.04 -15.69
CA LYS A 3 1.52 48.07 -14.95
C LYS A 3 2.37 46.82 -14.71
N LYS A 4 2.76 46.55 -13.45
CA LYS A 4 3.48 45.32 -13.07
C LYS A 4 2.55 44.12 -13.29
N ALA A 5 2.91 43.25 -14.22
CA ALA A 5 2.24 41.97 -14.43
C ALA A 5 2.43 41.10 -13.19
N ARG A 6 1.32 40.60 -12.65
CA ARG A 6 1.30 39.74 -11.47
C ARG A 6 1.58 38.32 -11.94
N THR A 7 2.79 37.83 -11.69
CA THR A 7 3.18 36.45 -12.02
C THR A 7 2.31 35.49 -11.21
N LYS A 8 1.53 34.65 -11.89
CA LYS A 8 0.70 33.60 -11.28
C LYS A 8 1.66 32.59 -10.65
N ALA A 9 1.66 32.48 -9.32
CA ALA A 9 2.46 31.47 -8.63
C ALA A 9 1.98 30.08 -9.09
N ALA A 10 2.91 29.25 -9.56
CA ALA A 10 2.63 27.86 -9.88
C ALA A 10 2.03 27.17 -8.64
N GLY A 11 0.86 26.55 -8.79
CA GLY A 11 0.20 25.85 -7.70
C GLY A 11 1.13 24.77 -7.15
N SER A 12 1.28 24.73 -5.82
CA SER A 12 1.99 23.64 -5.14
C SER A 12 1.37 22.30 -5.52
N THR A 13 2.17 21.36 -6.03
CA THR A 13 1.78 19.97 -6.30
C THR A 13 1.62 19.13 -5.04
N LYS A 14 1.89 19.72 -3.86
CA LYS A 14 1.78 19.04 -2.57
C LYS A 14 0.42 19.30 -1.95
N THR A 15 -0.23 18.22 -1.54
CA THR A 15 -1.46 18.23 -0.73
C THR A 15 -1.11 18.00 0.73
N ARG A 16 -1.79 18.71 1.64
CA ARG A 16 -1.62 18.52 3.09
C ARG A 16 -2.52 17.37 3.54
N LEU A 17 -1.92 16.36 4.19
CA LEU A 17 -2.61 15.33 4.93
C LEU A 17 -2.44 15.60 6.42
N GLU A 18 -3.52 15.61 7.19
CA GLU A 18 -3.50 15.76 8.64
C GLU A 18 -4.14 14.54 9.30
N ALA A 19 -3.40 13.92 10.23
CA ALA A 19 -3.91 12.87 11.10
C ALA A 19 -3.70 13.29 12.55
N ARG A 20 -4.69 13.00 13.41
CA ARG A 20 -4.58 13.17 14.85
C ARG A 20 -4.48 11.79 15.48
N VAL A 21 -3.50 11.62 16.34
CA VAL A 21 -3.26 10.39 17.10
C VAL A 21 -3.22 10.73 18.58
N ASP A 22 -3.55 9.76 19.43
CA ASP A 22 -3.38 9.90 20.87
C ASP A 22 -1.89 9.98 21.28
N GLU A 23 -1.67 10.36 22.54
CA GLU A 23 -0.32 10.56 23.08
C GLU A 23 0.49 9.26 23.14
N GLU A 24 -0.17 8.13 23.42
CA GLU A 24 0.49 6.82 23.52
C GLU A 24 1.04 6.40 22.15
N LEU A 25 0.21 6.49 21.11
CA LEU A 25 0.62 6.18 19.74
C LEU A 25 1.69 7.15 19.25
N ALA A 26 1.58 8.44 19.56
CA ALA A 26 2.62 9.42 19.25
C ALA A 26 3.96 9.08 19.92
N SER A 27 3.93 8.63 21.17
CA SER A 27 5.12 8.20 21.92
C SER A 27 5.78 6.98 21.27
N ARG A 28 4.99 5.98 20.84
CA ARG A 28 5.50 4.81 20.11
C ARG A 28 6.21 5.20 18.82
N PHE A 29 5.62 6.08 18.02
CA PHE A 29 6.27 6.56 16.79
C PHE A 29 7.59 7.30 17.06
N ARG A 30 7.66 8.10 18.13
CA ARG A 30 8.91 8.78 18.52
C ARG A 30 10.00 7.78 18.88
N SER A 31 9.68 6.76 19.68
CA SER A 31 10.67 5.74 20.09
C SER A 31 11.20 4.93 18.90
N ILE A 32 10.33 4.56 17.95
CA ILE A 32 10.74 3.86 16.72
C ILE A 32 11.67 4.75 15.89
N ALA A 33 11.29 6.02 15.69
CA ALA A 33 12.08 6.96 14.90
C ALA A 33 13.44 7.24 15.53
N GLU A 34 13.50 7.43 16.85
CA GLU A 34 14.73 7.63 17.62
C GLU A 34 15.68 6.42 17.50
N THR A 35 15.14 5.21 17.70
CA THR A 35 15.92 3.96 17.56
C THR A 35 16.50 3.80 16.16
N ALA A 36 15.75 4.22 15.14
CA ALA A 36 16.17 4.17 13.74
C ALA A 36 17.06 5.37 13.33
N GLY A 37 17.25 6.37 14.18
CA GLY A 37 18.03 7.57 13.86
C GLY A 37 17.40 8.48 12.81
N ILE A 38 16.06 8.50 12.70
CA ILE A 38 15.31 9.33 11.74
C ILE A 38 14.27 10.20 12.45
N SER A 39 13.73 11.21 11.75
CA SER A 39 12.60 11.98 12.28
C SER A 39 11.28 11.20 12.17
N VAL A 40 10.33 11.49 13.06
CA VAL A 40 8.97 10.92 13.00
C VAL A 40 8.30 11.20 11.65
N ASN A 41 8.55 12.38 11.06
CA ASN A 41 7.99 12.74 9.75
C ASN A 41 8.53 11.84 8.63
N GLN A 42 9.84 11.52 8.64
CA GLN A 42 10.43 10.60 7.66
C GLN A 42 9.87 9.19 7.81
N LEU A 43 9.71 8.73 9.06
CA LEU A 43 9.08 7.45 9.35
C LEU A 43 7.65 7.37 8.78
N LEU A 44 6.81 8.37 9.10
CA LEU A 44 5.43 8.43 8.61
C LEU A 44 5.35 8.54 7.09
N GLN A 45 6.22 9.34 6.47
CA GLN A 45 6.26 9.46 5.02
C GLN A 45 6.62 8.13 4.35
N GLY A 46 7.65 7.45 4.84
CA GLY A 46 8.05 6.13 4.32
C GLY A 46 6.94 5.09 4.50
N LEU A 47 6.29 5.08 5.66
CA LEU A 47 5.15 4.21 5.94
C LEU A 47 3.99 4.47 4.97
N ILE A 48 3.64 5.73 4.73
CA ILE A 48 2.54 6.10 3.82
C ILE A 48 2.86 5.67 2.38
N VAL A 49 4.08 5.94 1.88
CA VAL A 49 4.49 5.52 0.52
C VAL A 49 4.39 4.01 0.39
N TRP A 50 4.97 3.27 1.32
CA TRP A 50 4.92 1.82 1.29
C TRP A 50 3.46 1.31 1.39
N ALA A 51 2.65 1.90 2.27
CA ALA A 51 1.26 1.53 2.43
C ALA A 51 0.46 1.76 1.14
N THR A 52 0.64 2.89 0.45
CA THR A 52 -0.07 3.15 -0.81
C THR A 52 0.36 2.24 -1.94
N ASP A 53 1.63 1.82 -1.98
CA ASP A 53 2.16 0.94 -3.02
C ASP A 53 1.74 -0.53 -2.83
N ASN A 54 1.33 -0.90 -1.62
CA ASN A 54 1.01 -2.29 -1.26
C ASN A 54 -0.45 -2.47 -0.81
N ALA A 55 -1.27 -1.41 -0.83
CA ALA A 55 -2.68 -1.48 -0.47
C ALA A 55 -3.50 -2.13 -1.58
N ILE A 56 -4.20 -3.22 -1.25
CA ILE A 56 -5.10 -3.93 -2.13
C ILE A 56 -6.51 -3.87 -1.53
N GLN A 57 -7.46 -3.36 -2.33
CA GLN A 57 -8.85 -3.25 -1.91
C GLN A 57 -9.52 -4.63 -1.90
N GLY A 58 -10.13 -5.00 -0.77
CA GLY A 58 -10.86 -6.25 -0.60
C GLY A 58 -10.38 -7.08 0.58
N SER A 59 -10.98 -8.25 0.74
CA SER A 59 -10.57 -9.24 1.71
C SER A 59 -9.56 -10.20 1.07
N PRO A 60 -8.46 -10.55 1.75
CA PRO A 60 -7.51 -11.49 1.19
C PRO A 60 -8.12 -12.89 1.12
N THR A 61 -7.97 -13.55 -0.02
CA THR A 61 -8.31 -14.96 -0.21
C THR A 61 -7.05 -15.78 -0.35
N TYR A 62 -7.06 -16.99 0.21
CA TYR A 62 -5.92 -17.91 0.18
C TYR A 62 -6.34 -19.20 -0.48
N SER A 63 -5.62 -19.61 -1.52
CA SER A 63 -5.75 -20.95 -2.08
C SER A 63 -4.80 -21.89 -1.35
N ASN A 64 -5.35 -22.91 -0.68
CA ASN A 64 -4.55 -23.92 0.01
C ASN A 64 -3.76 -24.82 -0.96
N GLU A 65 -4.23 -24.95 -2.20
CA GLU A 65 -3.65 -25.83 -3.22
C GLU A 65 -2.49 -25.13 -3.94
N THR A 66 -2.69 -23.87 -4.35
CA THR A 66 -1.72 -23.11 -5.14
C THR A 66 -0.87 -22.17 -4.29
N ARG A 67 -1.18 -22.00 -2.99
CA ARG A 67 -0.59 -20.99 -2.10
C ARG A 67 -0.71 -19.56 -2.64
N GLU A 68 -1.70 -19.33 -3.49
CA GLU A 68 -1.99 -18.02 -4.05
C GLU A 68 -2.70 -17.13 -3.05
N VAL A 69 -2.37 -15.85 -3.10
CA VAL A 69 -3.13 -14.80 -2.43
C VAL A 69 -3.83 -13.99 -3.50
N GLY A 70 -5.14 -13.82 -3.36
CA GLY A 70 -5.93 -12.92 -4.19
C GLY A 70 -6.74 -11.95 -3.33
N ALA A 71 -7.50 -11.07 -3.98
CA ALA A 71 -8.43 -10.16 -3.34
C ALA A 71 -9.89 -10.46 -3.75
N GLU A 72 -10.76 -10.67 -2.78
CA GLU A 72 -12.21 -10.61 -2.99
C GLU A 72 -12.70 -9.17 -2.76
N PRO A 73 -13.33 -8.51 -3.75
CA PRO A 73 -13.83 -7.15 -3.59
C PRO A 73 -14.81 -7.03 -2.40
N ARG A 74 -14.44 -6.23 -1.40
CA ARG A 74 -15.26 -5.96 -0.22
C ARG A 74 -15.11 -4.52 0.23
N GLN A 75 -16.24 -3.82 0.35
CA GLN A 75 -16.25 -2.43 0.82
C GLN A 75 -15.81 -2.35 2.29
N GLY A 76 -14.94 -1.39 2.58
CA GLY A 76 -14.39 -1.18 3.94
C GLY A 76 -13.27 -2.15 4.31
N CYS A 77 -12.86 -3.05 3.40
CA CYS A 77 -11.75 -3.96 3.62
C CYS A 77 -10.57 -3.58 2.73
N VAL A 78 -9.38 -3.48 3.32
CA VAL A 78 -8.11 -3.28 2.63
C VAL A 78 -7.09 -4.18 3.31
N PHE A 79 -6.30 -4.91 2.53
CA PHE A 79 -5.11 -5.56 3.05
C PHE A 79 -3.87 -4.97 2.39
N PHE A 80 -2.73 -5.16 3.06
CA PHE A 80 -1.44 -4.68 2.59
C PHE A 80 -0.53 -5.86 2.33
N GLY A 81 0.03 -5.95 1.13
CA GLY A 81 0.80 -7.10 0.68
C GLY A 81 0.94 -7.14 -0.83
N LYS A 82 1.03 -8.35 -1.39
CA LYS A 82 1.06 -8.60 -2.83
C LYS A 82 0.16 -9.77 -3.18
N GLU A 83 -0.65 -9.63 -4.23
CA GLU A 83 -1.35 -10.75 -4.84
C GLU A 83 -0.35 -11.68 -5.54
N ALA A 84 -0.74 -12.94 -5.74
CA ALA A 84 0.02 -13.83 -6.58
C ALA A 84 -0.05 -13.35 -8.03
N ALA A 85 1.10 -13.29 -8.69
CA ALA A 85 1.20 -12.84 -10.07
C ALA A 85 2.05 -13.81 -10.89
N PHE A 86 1.60 -14.02 -12.13
CA PHE A 86 2.41 -14.60 -13.19
C PHE A 86 3.04 -13.42 -13.93
N PHE A 87 4.38 -13.39 -13.99
CA PHE A 87 5.06 -12.51 -14.94
C PHE A 87 5.35 -13.35 -16.18
N ASP A 88 4.68 -13.03 -17.29
CA ASP A 88 5.28 -13.25 -18.59
C ASP A 88 6.46 -12.29 -18.65
N GLU A 89 7.67 -12.79 -18.39
CA GLU A 89 8.84 -12.14 -18.97
C GLU A 89 8.64 -12.26 -20.48
N GLU A 90 8.14 -11.19 -21.12
CA GLU A 90 8.14 -11.02 -22.57
C GLU A 90 9.59 -11.06 -23.07
N GLU A 91 10.16 -12.25 -23.16
CA GLU A 91 11.01 -12.62 -24.26
C GLU A 91 10.13 -13.47 -25.15
N HIS A 92 9.58 -12.87 -26.21
CA HIS A 92 9.10 -13.65 -27.33
C HIS A 92 10.34 -14.24 -28.03
N PRO A 93 10.70 -15.52 -27.91
CA PRO A 93 11.56 -16.09 -28.90
C PRO A 93 10.75 -16.12 -30.21
N GLU A 94 11.30 -15.56 -31.28
CA GLU A 94 10.69 -15.58 -32.62
C GLU A 94 10.49 -17.02 -33.19
N THR A 95 10.76 -18.06 -32.40
CA THR A 95 10.99 -19.44 -32.84
C THR A 95 9.80 -20.39 -32.64
N GLY A 96 8.69 -19.96 -32.02
CA GLY A 96 7.46 -20.76 -31.96
C GLY A 96 7.51 -22.02 -31.07
N GLU A 97 8.49 -22.11 -30.17
CA GLU A 97 8.56 -23.18 -29.16
C GLU A 97 7.67 -22.84 -27.93
N PRO A 98 7.10 -23.86 -27.25
CA PRO A 98 6.30 -23.63 -26.06
C PRO A 98 7.16 -23.04 -24.92
N MET A 99 6.80 -21.84 -24.44
CA MET A 99 7.46 -21.22 -23.28
C MET A 99 7.28 -22.08 -22.03
N GLU A 100 8.34 -22.18 -21.22
CA GLU A 100 8.21 -22.66 -19.84
C GLU A 100 7.24 -21.75 -19.08
N PRO A 101 6.45 -22.29 -18.12
CA PRO A 101 5.44 -21.51 -17.43
C PRO A 101 6.06 -20.31 -16.72
N ALA A 102 5.44 -19.15 -16.92
CA ALA A 102 5.70 -17.90 -16.24
C ALA A 102 6.05 -18.11 -14.76
N LYS A 103 7.15 -17.49 -14.31
CA LYS A 103 7.59 -17.60 -12.92
C LYS A 103 6.52 -17.05 -11.98
N MET A 104 5.90 -17.95 -11.23
CA MET A 104 4.89 -17.60 -10.24
C MET A 104 5.57 -17.00 -9.01
N TYR A 105 5.16 -15.79 -8.64
CA TYR A 105 5.54 -15.20 -7.35
C TYR A 105 4.40 -15.42 -6.36
N PRO A 106 4.64 -16.15 -5.24
CA PRO A 106 3.62 -16.35 -4.24
C PRO A 106 3.27 -15.00 -3.61
N GLY A 107 1.98 -14.69 -3.58
CA GLY A 107 1.46 -13.53 -2.88
C GLY A 107 1.64 -13.66 -1.36
N HIS A 108 1.51 -12.55 -0.65
CA HIS A 108 1.59 -12.52 0.81
C HIS A 108 0.77 -11.36 1.37
N VAL A 109 0.34 -11.50 2.63
CA VAL A 109 -0.41 -10.48 3.37
C VAL A 109 0.40 -10.10 4.61
N HIS A 110 0.64 -8.80 4.78
CA HIS A 110 1.32 -8.26 5.97
C HIS A 110 0.32 -7.92 7.07
N PHE A 111 -0.75 -7.21 6.73
CA PHE A 111 -1.83 -6.88 7.66
C PHE A 111 -3.13 -6.57 6.92
N VAL A 112 -4.25 -6.66 7.63
CA VAL A 112 -5.60 -6.43 7.12
C VAL A 112 -6.28 -5.35 7.97
N LEU A 113 -6.88 -4.37 7.29
CA LEU A 113 -7.81 -3.42 7.89
C LEU A 113 -9.22 -3.78 7.41
N ASP A 114 -10.07 -4.21 8.34
CA ASP A 114 -11.46 -4.56 8.04
C ASP A 114 -12.42 -3.68 8.85
N PHE A 115 -12.99 -2.69 8.18
CA PHE A 115 -14.02 -1.80 8.69
C PHE A 115 -15.42 -2.19 8.20
N SER A 116 -15.60 -3.40 7.68
CA SER A 116 -16.91 -3.89 7.25
C SER A 116 -17.84 -4.10 8.45
N TYR A 117 -19.14 -3.91 8.21
CA TYR A 117 -20.18 -4.06 9.23
C TYR A 117 -20.16 -5.44 9.94
N GLN A 118 -19.64 -6.48 9.29
CA GLN A 118 -19.57 -7.85 9.82
C GLN A 118 -18.53 -8.01 10.93
N ASN A 119 -17.46 -7.21 10.93
CA ASN A 119 -16.44 -7.23 11.99
C ASN A 119 -16.60 -6.09 13.02
N ALA A 120 -17.39 -5.06 12.70
CA ALA A 120 -17.76 -4.00 13.64
C ALA A 120 -18.66 -4.47 14.80
N LEU A 121 -19.31 -5.65 14.67
CA LEU A 121 -20.23 -6.21 15.66
C LEU A 121 -19.61 -7.29 16.57
N ARG A 122 -18.28 -7.42 16.61
CA ARG A 122 -17.64 -8.28 17.63
C ARG A 122 -17.57 -7.53 18.96
N ASP A 123 -18.72 -7.46 19.64
CA ASP A 123 -18.74 -7.28 21.09
C ASP A 123 -17.91 -8.40 21.74
N LYS A 124 -17.03 -8.02 22.66
CA LYS A 124 -16.30 -8.96 23.54
C LYS A 124 -17.22 -9.49 24.62
#